data_AF-A0A933YBA5-F1
#
_entry.id   AF-A0A933YBA5-F1
#
_cell.length_a   1.000
_cell.length_b   1.000
_cell.length_c   1.000
_cell.angle_alpha   90.00
_cell.angle_beta   90.00
_cell.angle_gamma   90.00
#
_symmetry.space_group_name_H-M   'P 1'
#
loop_
_entity.id
_entity.type
_entity.pdbx_description
1 polymer ?
#
loop_
_entity_poly.entity_id
_entity_poly.type
_entity_poly.pdbx_seq_one_letter_code
_entity_poly.pdbx_strand_id
1 'polypeptide(L)' 'MDRFQEMIDLMQTFKPDFEKFYEKGNKSAGVRLRKHMATLKRKAQEIRNEVQSVKAKMVEEEAKGSPSA' A
#
# COMPACT_ATOMS: atom_id res chain seq x y z
N MET A 1 4.17 13.53 -1.12
CA MET A 1 3.22 12.53 -1.65
C MET A 1 2.58 11.87 -0.45
N ASP A 2 1.26 12.01 -0.30
CA ASP A 2 0.54 11.35 0.79
C ASP A 2 0.34 9.87 0.42
N ARG A 3 1.02 8.96 1.13
CA ARG A 3 0.92 7.50 0.92
C ARG A 3 -0.51 7.00 1.07
N PHE A 4 -1.33 7.68 1.87
CA PHE A 4 -2.73 7.35 2.03
C PHE A 4 -3.50 7.62 0.73
N GLN A 5 -3.32 8.81 0.14
CA GLN A 5 -3.96 9.17 -1.12
C GLN A 5 -3.56 8.22 -2.25
N GLU A 6 -2.27 7.87 -2.37
CA GLU A 6 -1.79 6.90 -3.36
C GLU A 6 -2.52 5.53 -3.25
N MET A 7 -2.82 5.09 -2.03
CA MET A 7 -3.52 3.82 -1.81
C MET A 7 -4.98 3.92 -2.26
N ILE A 8 -5.66 5.03 -1.94
CA ILE A 8 -7.04 5.27 -2.36
C ILE A 8 -7.12 5.33 -3.88
N ASP A 9 -6.24 6.07 -4.53
CA ASP A 9 -6.21 6.20 -5.99
C ASP A 9 -6.02 4.83 -6.64
N LEU A 10 -5.08 4.02 -6.12
CA LEU A 10 -4.87 2.65 -6.59
C LEU A 10 -6.13 1.80 -6.48
N MET A 11 -6.82 1.84 -5.33
CA MET A 11 -8.05 1.08 -5.12
C MET A 11 -9.19 1.54 -6.04
N GLN A 12 -9.29 2.83 -6.34
CA GLN A 12 -10.29 3.36 -7.26
C GLN A 12 -10.12 2.78 -8.67
N THR A 13 -8.87 2.55 -9.11
CA THR A 13 -8.62 1.92 -10.43
C THR A 13 -9.15 0.48 -10.54
N PHE A 14 -9.36 -0.20 -9.41
CA PHE A 14 -9.82 -1.59 -9.38
C PHE A 14 -11.34 -1.72 -9.43
N LYS A 15 -12.07 -0.67 -9.06
CA LYS A 15 -13.54 -0.65 -8.92
C LYS A 15 -14.28 -1.23 -10.14
N PRO A 16 -13.92 -0.91 -11.40
CA PRO A 16 -14.63 -1.46 -12.56
C PRO A 16 -14.52 -2.98 -12.69
N ASP A 17 -13.40 -3.57 -12.27
CA ASP A 17 -13.22 -5.03 -12.30
C ASP A 17 -13.93 -5.72 -11.11
N PHE A 18 -14.07 -5.04 -9.97
CA PHE A 18 -14.93 -5.51 -8.87
C PHE A 18 -16.39 -5.64 -9.32
N GLU A 19 -16.97 -4.57 -9.88
CA GLU A 19 -18.36 -4.56 -10.36
C GLU A 19 -18.59 -5.64 -11.43
N LYS A 20 -17.71 -5.69 -12.44
CA LYS A 20 -17.80 -6.70 -13.52
C LYS A 20 -17.68 -8.13 -12.98
N PHE A 21 -16.84 -8.38 -11.98
CA PHE A 21 -16.66 -9.72 -11.45
C PHE A 21 -17.83 -10.13 -10.54
N TYR A 22 -18.16 -9.34 -9.53
CA TYR A 22 -19.14 -9.70 -8.50
C TYR A 22 -20.59 -9.55 -8.96
N GLU A 23 -20.91 -8.54 -9.77
CA GLU A 23 -22.29 -8.31 -10.23
C GLU A 23 -22.59 -9.06 -11.53
N LYS A 24 -21.61 -9.12 -12.43
CA LYS A 24 -21.81 -9.63 -13.80
C LYS A 24 -21.17 -11.00 -14.05
N GLY A 25 -20.52 -11.60 -13.06
CA GLY A 25 -19.88 -12.91 -13.18
C GLY A 25 -18.74 -12.98 -14.21
N ASN A 26 -18.13 -11.84 -14.56
CA ASN A 26 -17.13 -11.77 -15.63
C ASN A 26 -15.80 -12.44 -15.22
N LYS A 27 -15.52 -13.62 -15.77
CA LYS A 27 -14.31 -14.40 -15.49
C LYS A 27 -13.01 -13.66 -15.79
N SER A 28 -12.96 -12.91 -16.89
CA SER A 28 -11.77 -12.12 -17.27
C SER A 28 -11.53 -10.95 -16.32
N ALA A 29 -12.59 -10.31 -15.81
CA ALA A 29 -12.48 -9.33 -14.74
C ALA A 29 -11.94 -9.97 -13.46
N GLY A 30 -12.35 -11.19 -13.11
CA GLY A 30 -11.79 -11.94 -11.98
C GLY A 30 -10.28 -12.23 -12.13
N VAL A 31 -9.78 -12.51 -13.33
CA VAL A 31 -8.33 -12.68 -13.58
C VAL A 31 -7.59 -11.36 -13.35
N ARG A 32 -8.11 -10.24 -13.84
CA ARG A 32 -7.51 -8.91 -13.60
C ARG A 32 -7.58 -8.51 -12.13
N LEU A 33 -8.71 -8.76 -11.46
CA LEU A 33 -8.92 -8.45 -10.06
C LEU A 33 -7.91 -9.18 -9.16
N ARG A 34 -7.58 -10.45 -9.46
CA ARG A 34 -6.49 -11.15 -8.78
C ARG A 34 -5.13 -10.46 -8.92
N LYS A 35 -4.80 -9.95 -10.11
CA LYS A 35 -3.58 -9.17 -10.34
C LYS A 35 -3.61 -7.84 -9.59
N HIS A 36 -4.74 -7.14 -9.57
CA HIS A 36 -4.95 -5.91 -8.80
C HIS A 36 -4.69 -6.14 -7.30
N MET A 37 -5.20 -7.23 -6.73
CA MET A 37 -4.96 -7.56 -5.32
C MET A 37 -3.49 -7.90 -5.03
N ALA A 38 -2.78 -8.55 -5.97
CA ALA A 38 -1.35 -8.76 -5.84
C ALA A 38 -0.57 -7.43 -5.85
N THR A 39 -0.95 -6.48 -6.70
CA THR A 39 -0.39 -5.13 -6.74
C THR A 39 -0.64 -4.38 -5.44
N LEU A 40 -1.86 -4.43 -4.90
CA LEU A 40 -2.22 -3.83 -3.61
C LEU A 40 -1.37 -4.38 -2.47
N LYS A 41 -1.22 -5.72 -2.40
CA LYS A 41 -0.37 -6.38 -1.41
C LYS A 41 1.07 -5.85 -1.48
N ARG A 42 1.64 -5.73 -2.69
CA ARG A 42 3.00 -5.23 -2.86
C ARG A 42 3.12 -3.78 -2.38
N LYS A 43 2.20 -2.90 -2.78
CA LYS A 43 2.20 -1.49 -2.38
C LYS A 43 2.05 -1.31 -0.87
N ALA A 44 1.19 -2.10 -0.24
CA ALA A 44 1.05 -2.12 1.23
C ALA A 44 2.34 -2.56 1.92
N GLN A 45 3.05 -3.55 1.37
CA GLN A 45 4.34 -4.00 1.91
C GLN A 45 5.43 -2.93 1.76
N GLU A 46 5.49 -2.25 0.62
CA GLU A 46 6.42 -1.12 0.39
C GLU A 46 6.22 -0.04 1.46
N ILE A 47 4.98 0.39 1.67
CA ILE A 47 4.64 1.41 2.69
C ILE A 47 4.99 0.92 4.10
N ARG A 48 4.71 -0.35 4.42
CA ARG A 48 5.10 -0.93 5.73
C ARG A 48 6.61 -0.86 5.94
N ASN A 49 7.40 -1.24 4.93
CA ASN A 49 8.85 -1.20 5.02
C ASN A 49 9.36 0.22 5.22
N GLU A 50 8.79 1.19 4.49
CA GLU A 50 9.11 2.61 4.65
C GLU A 50 8.85 3.10 6.08
N VAL A 51 7.69 2.76 6.65
CA VAL A 51 7.35 3.10 8.04
C VAL A 51 8.39 2.51 9.01
N GLN A 52 8.80 1.26 8.82
CA GLN A 52 9.84 0.65 9.66
C GLN A 52 11.19 1.37 9.51
N SER A 53 11.58 1.74 8.28
CA SER A 53 12.81 2.50 8.03
C SER A 53 12.76 3.89 8.66
N VAL A 54 11.63 4.60 8.57
CA VAL A 54 11.44 5.90 9.22
C VAL A 54 11.52 5.77 10.73
N LYS A 55 10.85 4.76 11.32
CA LYS A 55 10.94 4.48 12.75
C LYS A 55 12.39 4.21 13.18
N ALA A 56 13.12 3.39 12.44
CA ALA A 56 14.52 3.09 12.75
C ALA A 56 15.38 4.37 12.75
N LYS A 57 15.20 5.24 11.76
CA LYS A 57 15.89 6.55 11.69
C LYS A 57 15.56 7.46 12.87
N MET A 58 14.29 7.52 13.28
CA MET A 58 13.87 8.29 14.45
C MET A 58 14.58 7.82 15.73
N VAL A 59 14.69 6.51 15.93
CA VAL A 59 15.42 5.93 17.07
C VAL A 59 16.93 6.28 17.02
N GLU A 60 17.54 6.25 15.84
CA GLU A 60 18.95 6.64 15.68
C GLU A 60 19.19 8.13 15.95
N GLU A 61 18.26 9.00 15.55
CA GLU A 61 18.32 10.44 15.81
C GLU A 61 18.12 10.76 17.29
N GLU A 62 17.20 10.08 17.98
CA GLU A 62 17.03 10.17 19.44
C GLU A 62 18.29 9.70 20.19
N ALA A 63 18.94 8.64 19.72
CA ALA A 63 20.18 8.14 20.32
C ALA A 63 21.37 9.10 20.12
N LYS A 64 21.40 9.86 19.02
CA LYS A 64 22.44 10.88 18.74
C LYS A 64 22.14 12.23 19.39
N GLY A 65 20.86 12.53 19.61
CA GLY A 65 20.36 13.76 20.23
C GLY A 65 20.42 13.77 21.76
N SER A 66 20.98 12.73 22.37
CA SER A 66 21.33 12.70 23.78
C SER A 66 22.83 12.95 23.97
N PRO A 67 23.33 14.21 23.85
CA PRO A 67 24.52 14.58 24.57
C PRO A 67 24.14 14.85 26.02
N SER A 68 25.00 14.36 26.91
CA SER A 68 25.17 14.81 28.29
C SER A 68 24.49 13.95 29.36
N ALA A 69 25.29 13.16 30.09
CA ALA A 69 25.94 13.65 31.31
C ALA A 69 27.17 12.79 31.64
#